data_AF-A0A2J7RP57-F1
#
_entry.id   AF-A0A2J7RP57-F1
#
_cell.length_a   1.000
_cell.length_b   1.000
_cell.length_c   1.000
_cell.angle_alpha   90.00
_cell.angle_beta   90.00
_cell.angle_gamma   90.00
#
_symmetry.space_group_name_H-M   'P 1'
#
loop_
_entity.id
_entity.type
_entity.pdbx_description
1 polymer ?
#
loop_
_entity_poly.entity_id
_entity_poly.type
_entity_poly.pdbx_seq_one_letter_code
_entity_poly.pdbx_strand_id
1 'polypeptide(L)'
;MGLWISHCKELSVPASENFSLTAVLTDPYEIRQWNTFGLPKDKISIENAILVTWAKRWPLLIDPQEQANRWIRQMEDANGLKIVKLTDSNLMHVLESGIRIGNSVLLEEIGETLDPILSSVLLKQTFVQAGRTLIRLGDADVEYNDSFRLYMTTKLPNPHYLPEICIQVTMINFTITTSGLEEQLLSDVICLEQPELEQQRNELITRINNDKNQLQSIEDKVLRILYASEGNILDDEALIDTLNESKETAGVIASRLLETEAAEANISVAREKYHLVATRGSVLYFVVAQLADIDPMYQFSLKYFNQVFNKVISTTEKAEDLAVRLQILLNEITLAVYTNVSRGLFERHKLIFSFMLCARIYKEAGIINELQWNFLLR
;
A
#
# COMPACT_ATOMS: atom_id res chain seq x y z
N MET A 1 16.59 5.41 -7.48
CA MET A 1 17.11 6.47 -6.61
C MET A 1 18.61 6.37 -6.34
N GLY A 2 19.21 5.19 -6.15
CA GLY A 2 20.64 5.06 -5.87
C GLY A 2 21.58 5.77 -6.86
N LEU A 3 21.31 5.66 -8.16
CA LEU A 3 22.05 6.37 -9.22
C LEU A 3 22.01 7.90 -9.07
N TRP A 4 20.86 8.46 -8.68
CA TRP A 4 20.71 9.90 -8.46
C TRP A 4 21.51 10.39 -7.26
N ILE A 5 21.49 9.63 -6.16
CA ILE A 5 22.28 9.95 -4.96
C ILE A 5 23.77 9.91 -5.29
N SER A 6 24.22 8.92 -6.06
CA SER A 6 25.61 8.85 -6.53
C SER A 6 25.98 10.06 -7.38
N HIS A 7 25.15 10.46 -8.35
CA HIS A 7 25.41 11.64 -9.16
C HIS A 7 25.37 12.95 -8.35
N CYS A 8 24.48 13.09 -7.38
CA CYS A 8 24.51 14.25 -6.47
C CYS A 8 25.84 14.33 -5.71
N LYS A 9 26.36 13.19 -5.24
CA LYS A 9 27.68 13.12 -4.58
C LYS A 9 28.80 13.49 -5.54
N GLU A 10 28.80 12.97 -6.76
CA GLU A 10 29.80 13.31 -7.79
C GLU A 10 29.80 14.80 -8.12
N LEU A 11 28.61 15.40 -8.23
CA LEU A 11 28.43 16.83 -8.51
C LEU A 11 28.59 17.73 -7.28
N SER A 12 28.97 17.17 -6.12
CA SER A 12 29.09 17.89 -4.84
C SER A 12 27.82 18.65 -4.44
N VAL A 13 26.65 18.13 -4.83
CA VAL A 13 25.34 18.66 -4.41
C VAL A 13 25.05 18.12 -3.00
N PRO A 14 24.73 18.97 -2.01
CA PRO A 14 24.38 18.52 -0.67
C PRO A 14 23.16 17.59 -0.72
N ALA A 15 23.35 16.35 -0.27
CA ALA A 15 22.28 15.35 -0.20
C ALA A 15 22.48 14.49 1.06
N SER A 16 21.37 14.07 1.68
CA SER A 16 21.40 13.15 2.82
C SER A 16 22.02 11.81 2.40
N GLU A 17 22.89 11.25 3.24
CA GLU A 17 23.56 9.97 2.94
C GLU A 17 22.58 8.80 2.82
N ASN A 18 21.54 8.81 3.66
CA ASN A 18 20.47 7.82 3.70
C ASN A 18 19.12 8.47 3.29
N PHE A 19 18.96 8.75 2.01
CA PHE A 19 17.68 9.28 1.50
C PHE A 19 16.59 8.20 1.53
N SER A 20 15.44 8.54 2.13
CA SER A 20 14.21 7.75 2.03
C SER A 20 13.06 8.63 1.58
N LEU A 21 12.40 8.28 0.48
CA LEU A 21 11.26 9.03 -0.05
C LEU A 21 10.14 9.14 0.99
N THR A 22 9.87 8.03 1.69
CA THR A 22 8.86 7.96 2.74
C THR A 22 9.15 8.89 3.92
N ALA A 23 10.41 9.01 4.33
CA ALA A 23 10.77 9.89 5.44
C ALA A 23 10.66 11.39 5.08
N VAL A 24 10.74 11.72 3.79
CA VAL A 24 10.76 13.12 3.32
C VAL A 24 9.37 13.61 2.94
N LEU A 25 8.54 12.78 2.29
CA LEU A 25 7.26 13.20 1.73
C LEU A 25 6.04 12.79 2.55
N THR A 26 6.22 11.98 3.60
CA THR A 26 5.09 11.50 4.40
C THR A 26 5.35 11.59 5.89
N ASP A 27 4.27 11.84 6.60
CA ASP A 27 4.19 11.69 8.05
C ASP A 27 3.80 10.23 8.40
N PRO A 28 4.40 9.60 9.42
CA PRO A 28 3.89 8.38 10.03
C PRO A 28 2.36 8.33 10.25
N TYR A 29 1.70 9.46 10.50
CA TYR A 29 0.25 9.53 10.64
C TYR A 29 -0.49 9.24 9.32
N GLU A 30 -0.07 9.85 8.20
CA GLU A 30 -0.68 9.62 6.88
C GLU A 30 -0.53 8.17 6.44
N ILE A 31 0.66 7.59 6.62
CA ILE A 31 0.93 6.19 6.30
C ILE A 31 -0.05 5.27 7.05
N ARG A 32 -0.36 5.58 8.31
CA ARG A 32 -1.30 4.79 9.11
C ARG A 32 -2.74 4.95 8.66
N GLN A 33 -3.15 6.14 8.24
CA GLN A 33 -4.46 6.30 7.61
C GLN A 33 -4.56 5.42 6.36
N TRP A 34 -3.55 5.44 5.49
CA TRP A 34 -3.54 4.58 4.31
C TRP A 34 -3.61 3.08 4.65
N ASN A 35 -2.86 2.64 5.66
CA ASN A 35 -2.91 1.27 6.16
C ASN A 35 -4.30 0.90 6.71
N THR A 36 -4.98 1.85 7.37
CA THR A 36 -6.34 1.67 7.89
C THR A 36 -7.35 1.53 6.75
N PHE A 37 -7.12 2.23 5.63
CA PHE A 37 -7.88 2.09 4.38
C PHE A 37 -7.49 0.85 3.57
N GLY A 38 -6.63 -0.02 4.10
CA GLY A 38 -6.29 -1.31 3.49
C GLY A 38 -5.06 -1.32 2.57
N LEU A 39 -4.22 -0.28 2.60
CA LEU A 39 -2.89 -0.32 1.98
C LEU A 39 -1.98 -1.31 2.75
N PRO A 40 -1.22 -2.19 2.08
CA PRO A 40 -0.20 -2.98 2.76
C PRO A 40 0.92 -2.12 3.32
N LYS A 41 1.58 -2.65 4.36
CA LYS A 41 2.61 -1.95 5.12
C LYS A 41 4.00 -2.03 4.47
N ASP A 42 4.11 -2.69 3.31
CA ASP A 42 5.38 -2.85 2.63
C ASP A 42 5.86 -1.53 2.00
N LYS A 43 7.17 -1.40 1.88
CA LYS A 43 7.82 -0.19 1.38
C LYS A 43 7.32 0.23 -0.01
N ILE A 44 7.09 -0.73 -0.91
CA ILE A 44 6.69 -0.45 -2.30
C ILE A 44 5.26 0.09 -2.33
N SER A 45 4.35 -0.52 -1.57
CA SER A 45 2.96 -0.04 -1.43
C SER A 45 2.91 1.39 -0.85
N ILE A 46 3.73 1.70 0.16
CA ILE A 46 3.81 3.06 0.73
C ILE A 46 4.38 4.04 -0.30
N GLU A 47 5.47 3.71 -0.99
CA GLU A 47 6.03 4.57 -2.05
C GLU A 47 5.03 4.81 -3.19
N ASN A 48 4.27 3.78 -3.57
CA ASN A 48 3.21 3.90 -4.56
C ASN A 48 2.06 4.81 -4.08
N ALA A 49 1.68 4.73 -2.80
CA ALA A 49 0.67 5.62 -2.21
C ALA A 49 1.13 7.09 -2.20
N ILE A 50 2.43 7.34 -1.98
CA ILE A 50 3.02 8.68 -2.12
C ILE A 50 2.86 9.17 -3.56
N LEU A 51 3.15 8.33 -4.55
CA LEU A 51 2.98 8.71 -5.95
C LEU A 51 1.51 8.98 -6.30
N VAL A 52 0.56 8.24 -5.72
CA VAL A 52 -0.87 8.47 -5.94
C VAL A 52 -1.32 9.82 -5.39
N THR A 53 -0.83 10.20 -4.20
CA THR A 53 -1.30 11.38 -3.48
C THR A 53 -0.54 12.66 -3.87
N TRP A 54 0.77 12.58 -4.12
CA TRP A 54 1.62 13.74 -4.38
C TRP A 54 1.92 14.00 -5.87
N ALA A 55 1.67 13.04 -6.76
CA ALA A 55 1.99 13.27 -8.18
C ALA A 55 1.10 14.35 -8.80
N LYS A 56 1.71 15.21 -9.63
CA LYS A 56 0.99 16.29 -10.32
C LYS A 56 0.03 15.78 -11.39
N ARG A 57 0.41 14.72 -12.12
CA ARG A 57 -0.42 14.07 -13.16
C ARG A 57 -1.25 12.98 -12.51
N TRP A 58 -2.47 12.79 -13.03
CA TRP A 58 -3.41 11.81 -12.48
C TRP A 58 -2.83 10.39 -12.48
N PRO A 59 -3.01 9.61 -11.40
CA PRO A 59 -2.46 8.27 -11.29
C PRO A 59 -3.27 7.27 -12.12
N LEU A 60 -2.56 6.47 -12.93
CA LEU A 60 -3.06 5.27 -13.60
C LEU A 60 -2.43 4.04 -12.96
N LEU A 61 -3.25 3.26 -12.27
CA LEU A 61 -2.83 2.17 -11.40
C LEU A 61 -2.96 0.84 -12.11
N ILE A 62 -1.84 0.16 -12.27
CA ILE A 62 -1.78 -1.22 -12.77
C ILE A 62 -2.03 -2.13 -11.56
N ASP A 63 -3.26 -2.63 -11.43
CA ASP A 63 -3.76 -3.29 -10.22
C ASP A 63 -4.56 -4.56 -10.58
N PRO A 64 -3.89 -5.64 -11.02
CA PRO A 64 -4.55 -6.89 -11.40
C PRO A 64 -5.28 -7.56 -10.22
N GLN A 65 -4.92 -7.27 -8.96
CA GLN A 65 -5.54 -7.84 -7.75
C GLN A 65 -6.57 -6.92 -7.08
N GLU A 66 -6.92 -5.79 -7.70
CA GLU A 66 -7.90 -4.80 -7.19
C GLU A 66 -7.59 -4.33 -5.74
N GLN A 67 -6.32 -4.25 -5.38
CA GLN A 67 -5.89 -3.78 -4.06
C GLN A 67 -5.94 -2.25 -3.98
N ALA A 68 -5.34 -1.57 -4.97
CA ALA A 68 -5.34 -0.11 -5.06
C ALA A 68 -6.76 0.42 -5.25
N ASN A 69 -7.58 -0.29 -6.02
CA ASN A 69 -8.99 0.04 -6.21
C ASN A 69 -9.76 0.05 -4.89
N ARG A 70 -9.63 -1.01 -4.08
CA ARG A 70 -10.26 -1.09 -2.75
C ARG A 70 -9.74 -0.03 -1.79
N TRP A 71 -8.43 0.24 -1.83
CA TRP A 71 -7.80 1.27 -1.02
C TRP A 71 -8.34 2.68 -1.34
N ILE A 72 -8.39 3.07 -2.62
CA ILE A 72 -8.94 4.37 -3.04
C ILE A 72 -10.40 4.51 -2.65
N ARG A 73 -11.20 3.44 -2.81
CA ARG A 73 -12.61 3.44 -2.40
C ARG A 73 -12.78 3.78 -0.93
N GLN A 74 -11.94 3.24 -0.05
CA GLN A 74 -11.99 3.53 1.38
C GLN A 74 -11.43 4.91 1.72
N MET A 75 -10.33 5.31 1.06
CA MET A 75 -9.68 6.60 1.29
C MET A 75 -10.56 7.78 0.89
N GLU A 76 -11.29 7.68 -0.22
CA GLU A 76 -12.11 8.76 -0.79
C GLU A 76 -13.60 8.63 -0.45
N ASP A 77 -13.99 7.69 0.42
CA ASP A 77 -15.40 7.44 0.78
C ASP A 77 -16.05 8.70 1.37
N ALA A 78 -15.35 9.37 2.30
CA ALA A 78 -15.79 10.63 2.91
C ALA A 78 -15.83 11.81 1.92
N ASN A 79 -15.07 11.74 0.82
CA ASN A 79 -14.98 12.79 -0.20
C ASN A 79 -16.02 12.61 -1.34
N GLY A 80 -16.93 11.64 -1.19
CA GLY A 80 -18.03 11.45 -2.14
C GLY A 80 -17.60 10.82 -3.46
N LEU A 81 -16.64 9.87 -3.42
CA LEU A 81 -16.10 9.15 -4.58
C LEU A 81 -17.20 8.66 -5.54
N LYS A 82 -17.04 8.97 -6.83
CA LYS A 82 -17.89 8.44 -7.91
C LYS A 82 -17.11 7.42 -8.72
N ILE A 83 -17.68 6.24 -8.89
CA ILE A 83 -17.07 5.12 -9.60
C ILE A 83 -17.78 4.99 -10.95
N VAL A 84 -17.02 4.92 -12.04
CA VAL A 84 -17.57 4.82 -13.40
C VAL A 84 -16.60 4.09 -14.32
N LYS A 85 -17.12 3.41 -15.35
CA LYS A 85 -16.32 2.75 -16.39
C LYS A 85 -16.33 3.57 -17.68
N LEU A 86 -15.33 3.36 -18.53
CA LEU A 86 -15.28 4.02 -19.85
C LEU A 86 -16.46 3.63 -20.76
N THR A 87 -17.06 2.47 -20.53
CA THR A 87 -18.23 1.98 -21.29
C THR A 87 -19.56 2.57 -20.85
N ASP A 88 -19.59 3.29 -19.72
CA ASP A 88 -20.84 3.77 -19.14
C ASP A 88 -21.32 5.02 -19.88
N SER A 89 -22.59 5.02 -20.31
CA SER A 89 -23.19 6.16 -21.01
C SER A 89 -23.23 7.45 -20.17
N ASN A 90 -23.16 7.31 -18.84
CA ASN A 90 -23.19 8.42 -17.89
C ASN A 90 -21.81 9.00 -17.56
N LEU A 91 -20.72 8.46 -18.13
CA LEU A 91 -19.34 8.89 -17.87
C LEU A 91 -19.18 10.42 -17.91
N MET A 92 -19.66 11.03 -19.00
CA MET A 92 -19.54 12.48 -19.20
C MET A 92 -20.25 13.27 -18.11
N HIS A 93 -21.49 12.89 -17.78
CA HIS A 93 -22.26 13.58 -16.74
C HIS A 93 -21.61 13.42 -15.36
N VAL A 94 -21.07 12.24 -15.04
CA VAL A 94 -20.37 12.00 -13.77
C VAL A 94 -19.09 12.84 -13.69
N LEU A 95 -18.33 12.94 -14.78
CA LEU A 95 -17.13 13.78 -14.83
C LEU A 95 -17.46 15.28 -14.75
N GLU A 96 -18.45 15.76 -15.50
CA GLU A 96 -18.90 17.16 -15.42
C GLU A 96 -19.34 17.53 -14.00
N SER A 97 -20.15 16.69 -13.37
CA SER A 97 -20.59 16.89 -11.99
C SER A 97 -19.43 16.81 -11.01
N GLY A 98 -18.49 15.87 -11.20
CA GLY A 98 -17.32 15.68 -10.36
C GLY A 98 -16.41 16.90 -10.40
N ILE A 99 -16.09 17.39 -11.61
CA ILE A 99 -15.24 18.57 -11.83
C ILE A 99 -15.88 19.83 -11.24
N ARG A 100 -17.18 20.03 -11.44
CA ARG A 100 -17.90 21.22 -10.96
C ARG A 100 -18.00 21.26 -9.43
N ILE A 101 -18.31 20.13 -8.81
CA ILE A 101 -18.51 20.05 -7.35
C ILE A 101 -17.17 19.91 -6.62
N GLY A 102 -16.16 19.30 -7.27
CA GLY A 102 -14.87 18.96 -6.67
C GLY A 102 -14.84 17.55 -6.05
N ASN A 103 -15.71 16.64 -6.48
CA ASN A 103 -15.74 15.26 -5.96
C ASN A 103 -14.69 14.40 -6.66
N SER A 104 -14.16 13.41 -5.94
CA SER A 104 -13.24 12.41 -6.50
C SER A 104 -13.95 11.47 -7.47
N VAL A 105 -13.29 11.11 -8.58
CA VAL A 105 -13.79 10.14 -9.57
C VAL A 105 -12.78 9.02 -9.78
N LEU A 106 -13.25 7.77 -9.75
CA LEU A 106 -12.47 6.56 -10.05
C LEU A 106 -12.96 5.93 -11.36
N LEU A 107 -12.08 5.90 -12.36
CA LEU A 107 -12.28 5.21 -13.62
C LEU A 107 -11.76 3.77 -13.53
N GLU A 108 -12.67 2.80 -13.68
CA GLU A 108 -12.35 1.38 -13.57
C GLU A 108 -12.16 0.70 -14.92
N GLU A 109 -11.36 -0.37 -14.90
CA GLU A 109 -11.18 -1.28 -16.04
C GLU A 109 -10.69 -0.59 -17.31
N ILE A 110 -9.76 0.35 -17.15
CA ILE A 110 -9.13 1.02 -18.30
C ILE A 110 -8.34 -0.02 -19.11
N GLY A 111 -8.68 -0.11 -20.40
CA GLY A 111 -7.92 -0.88 -21.39
C GLY A 111 -6.68 -0.12 -21.86
N GLU A 112 -6.05 -0.58 -22.94
CA GLU A 112 -4.82 0.05 -23.48
C GLU A 112 -5.09 1.38 -24.20
N THR A 113 -6.35 1.68 -24.49
CA THR A 113 -6.80 2.91 -25.16
C THR A 113 -7.64 3.77 -24.22
N LEU A 114 -7.35 5.06 -24.18
CA LEU A 114 -8.15 6.08 -23.51
C LEU A 114 -8.91 6.92 -24.54
N ASP A 115 -10.12 7.34 -24.19
CA ASP A 115 -10.90 8.24 -25.03
C ASP A 115 -10.22 9.62 -25.10
N PRO A 116 -9.91 10.15 -26.31
CA PRO A 116 -9.34 11.48 -26.48
C PRO A 116 -10.15 12.60 -25.82
N ILE A 117 -11.46 12.43 -25.60
CA ILE A 117 -12.31 13.41 -24.91
C ILE A 117 -11.79 13.71 -23.49
N LEU A 118 -11.07 12.77 -22.87
CA LEU A 118 -10.49 12.94 -21.54
C LEU A 118 -9.17 13.74 -21.56
N SER A 119 -8.57 14.01 -22.72
CA SER A 119 -7.21 14.59 -22.81
C SER A 119 -7.10 15.94 -22.09
N SER A 120 -8.12 16.78 -22.17
CA SER A 120 -8.18 18.08 -21.51
C SER A 120 -8.16 17.94 -19.98
N VAL A 121 -8.91 16.97 -19.44
CA VAL A 121 -8.95 16.65 -18.01
C VAL A 121 -7.64 16.01 -17.57
N LEU A 122 -7.10 15.08 -18.37
CA LEU A 122 -5.87 14.38 -18.05
C LEU A 122 -4.66 15.32 -17.97
N LEU A 123 -4.57 16.26 -18.92
CA LEU A 123 -3.54 17.28 -18.98
C LEU A 123 -3.82 18.52 -18.10
N LYS A 124 -4.97 18.57 -17.43
CA LYS A 124 -5.42 19.72 -16.62
C LYS A 124 -5.39 21.03 -17.40
N GLN A 125 -5.88 21.01 -18.65
CA GLN A 125 -5.93 22.17 -19.54
C GLN A 125 -7.05 23.13 -19.15
N THR A 126 -6.84 23.86 -18.06
CA THR A 126 -7.79 24.88 -17.58
C THR A 126 -7.53 26.23 -18.23
N PHE A 127 -8.58 27.03 -18.39
CA PHE A 127 -8.50 28.39 -18.90
C PHE A 127 -9.40 29.32 -18.08
N VAL A 128 -9.06 30.60 -17.99
CA VAL A 128 -9.84 31.59 -17.25
C VAL A 128 -10.77 32.33 -18.20
N GLN A 129 -12.07 32.28 -17.94
CA GLN A 129 -13.08 33.03 -18.68
C GLN A 129 -14.03 33.72 -17.71
N ALA A 130 -14.28 35.02 -17.91
CA ALA A 130 -15.15 35.83 -17.05
C ALA A 130 -14.80 35.73 -15.54
N GLY A 131 -13.52 35.60 -15.20
CA GLY A 131 -13.03 35.49 -13.82
C GLY A 131 -13.20 34.13 -13.15
N ARG A 132 -13.67 33.11 -13.89
CA ARG A 132 -13.78 31.72 -13.42
C ARG A 132 -12.81 30.81 -14.15
N THR A 133 -12.25 29.83 -13.44
CA THR A 133 -11.42 28.78 -14.04
C THR A 133 -12.36 27.73 -14.64
N LEU A 134 -12.26 27.50 -15.94
CA LEU A 134 -13.05 26.53 -16.69
C LEU A 134 -12.14 25.47 -17.29
N ILE A 135 -12.71 24.30 -17.58
CA ILE A 135 -12.08 23.23 -18.35
C ILE A 135 -13.04 22.78 -19.45
N ARG A 136 -12.49 22.55 -20.65
CA ARG A 136 -13.23 22.05 -21.80
C ARG A 136 -13.38 20.54 -21.66
N LEU A 137 -14.59 20.00 -21.54
CA LEU A 137 -14.85 18.57 -21.52
C LEU A 137 -15.76 18.21 -22.71
N GLY A 138 -15.18 17.63 -23.75
CA GLY A 138 -15.86 17.48 -25.05
C GLY A 138 -16.27 18.83 -25.62
N ASP A 139 -17.57 19.04 -25.75
CA ASP A 139 -18.14 20.30 -26.25
C ASP A 139 -18.60 21.28 -25.16
N ALA A 140 -18.59 20.86 -23.90
CA ALA A 140 -19.04 21.66 -22.76
C ALA A 140 -17.88 22.33 -22.03
N ASP A 141 -18.11 23.57 -21.58
CA ASP A 141 -17.19 24.28 -20.69
C ASP A 141 -17.69 24.14 -19.25
N VAL A 142 -16.88 23.51 -18.40
CA VAL A 142 -17.24 23.16 -17.02
C VAL A 142 -16.39 24.01 -16.06
N GLU A 143 -17.02 24.54 -15.02
CA GLU A 143 -16.31 25.24 -13.94
C GLU A 143 -15.41 24.26 -13.19
N TYR A 144 -14.12 24.56 -13.13
CA TYR A 144 -13.11 23.68 -12.56
C TYR A 144 -12.91 23.97 -11.07
N ASN A 145 -13.09 22.93 -10.25
CA ASN A 145 -12.80 22.99 -8.82
C ASN A 145 -11.44 22.33 -8.51
N ASP A 146 -10.56 23.04 -7.79
CA ASP A 146 -9.21 22.57 -7.44
C ASP A 146 -9.19 21.35 -6.51
N SER A 147 -10.30 21.10 -5.80
CA SER A 147 -10.49 19.91 -4.96
C SER A 147 -10.75 18.64 -5.76
N PHE A 148 -11.09 18.74 -7.05
CA PHE A 148 -11.33 17.58 -7.90
C PHE A 148 -10.11 16.65 -7.93
N ARG A 149 -10.37 15.33 -7.86
CA ARG A 149 -9.35 14.28 -8.00
C ARG A 149 -9.83 13.20 -8.96
N LEU A 150 -8.95 12.75 -9.84
CA LEU A 150 -9.21 11.67 -10.79
C LEU A 150 -8.24 10.52 -10.54
N TYR A 151 -8.79 9.33 -10.38
CA TYR A 151 -8.08 8.07 -10.22
C TYR A 151 -8.45 7.12 -11.34
N MET A 152 -7.49 6.29 -11.76
CA MET A 152 -7.66 5.36 -12.86
C MET A 152 -7.06 4.01 -12.48
N THR A 153 -7.77 2.91 -12.73
CA THR A 153 -7.27 1.55 -12.44
C THR A 153 -7.45 0.62 -13.64
N THR A 154 -6.47 -0.24 -13.89
CA THR A 154 -6.55 -1.33 -14.87
C THR A 154 -6.29 -2.68 -14.22
N LYS A 155 -6.98 -3.72 -14.70
CA LYS A 155 -6.77 -5.13 -14.28
C LYS A 155 -5.73 -5.84 -15.14
N LEU A 156 -5.28 -5.21 -16.22
CA LEU A 156 -4.26 -5.78 -17.08
C LEU A 156 -2.92 -5.78 -16.33
N PRO A 157 -2.24 -6.93 -16.16
CA PRO A 157 -0.99 -6.99 -15.42
C PRO A 157 0.17 -6.31 -16.18
N ASN A 158 0.17 -6.41 -17.51
CA ASN A 158 1.20 -5.84 -18.38
C ASN A 158 0.57 -5.11 -19.57
N PRO A 159 -0.12 -3.97 -19.36
CA PRO A 159 -0.76 -3.21 -20.43
C PRO A 159 0.28 -2.50 -21.31
N HIS A 160 0.05 -2.48 -22.62
CA HIS A 160 0.91 -1.76 -23.56
C HIS A 160 0.34 -0.39 -23.92
N TYR A 161 0.63 0.62 -23.09
CA TYR A 161 0.20 1.99 -23.33
C TYR A 161 1.07 2.72 -24.37
N LEU A 162 0.43 3.45 -25.27
CA LEU A 162 1.12 4.34 -26.20
C LEU A 162 1.83 5.49 -25.46
N PRO A 163 2.95 6.01 -25.99
CA PRO A 163 3.67 7.12 -25.38
C PRO A 163 2.80 8.34 -25.07
N GLU A 164 1.77 8.58 -25.88
CA GLU A 164 0.78 9.65 -25.67
C GLU A 164 0.06 9.53 -24.32
N ILE A 165 -0.29 8.32 -23.88
CA ILE A 165 -0.92 8.10 -22.59
C ILE A 165 0.12 8.31 -21.48
N CYS A 166 1.34 7.78 -21.65
CA CYS A 166 2.42 7.86 -20.67
C CYS A 166 2.86 9.31 -20.32
N ILE A 167 2.67 10.27 -21.24
CA ILE A 167 2.93 11.68 -20.97
C ILE A 167 1.78 12.35 -20.20
N GLN A 168 0.54 11.90 -20.39
CA GLN A 168 -0.65 12.50 -19.77
C GLN A 168 -0.84 12.06 -18.32
N VAL A 169 -0.52 10.81 -18.00
CA VAL A 169 -0.78 10.21 -16.67
C VAL A 169 0.50 9.81 -15.94
N THR A 170 0.40 9.63 -14.62
CA THR A 170 1.45 8.97 -13.82
C THR A 170 1.12 7.48 -13.73
N MET A 171 1.83 6.64 -14.47
CA MET A 171 1.66 5.18 -14.35
C MET A 171 2.32 4.68 -13.08
N ILE A 172 1.58 3.90 -12.28
CA ILE A 172 2.04 3.36 -11.01
C ILE A 172 1.72 1.86 -11.00
N ASN A 173 2.74 1.03 -10.78
CA ASN A 173 2.56 -0.41 -10.69
C ASN A 173 2.17 -0.80 -9.27
N PHE A 174 0.90 -1.17 -9.09
CA PHE A 174 0.32 -1.62 -7.83
C PHE A 174 0.18 -3.14 -7.73
N THR A 175 0.83 -3.89 -8.63
CA THR A 175 0.88 -5.35 -8.57
C THR A 175 1.47 -5.79 -7.24
N ILE A 176 0.80 -6.75 -6.60
CA ILE A 176 1.23 -7.26 -5.30
C ILE A 176 2.63 -7.88 -5.38
N THR A 177 3.49 -7.51 -4.43
CA THR A 177 4.85 -8.05 -4.32
C THR A 177 4.89 -9.26 -3.40
N THR A 178 5.95 -10.06 -3.50
CA THR A 178 6.13 -11.23 -2.60
C THR A 178 6.19 -10.80 -1.15
N SER A 179 6.97 -9.76 -0.84
CA SER A 179 7.07 -9.20 0.51
C SER A 179 5.75 -8.57 0.98
N GLY A 180 5.04 -7.85 0.12
CA GLY A 180 3.75 -7.24 0.46
C GLY A 180 2.69 -8.28 0.81
N LEU A 181 2.63 -9.38 0.04
CA LEU A 181 1.74 -10.49 0.35
C LEU A 181 2.17 -11.23 1.61
N GLU A 182 3.47 -11.42 1.86
CA GLU A 182 3.97 -12.03 3.09
C GLU A 182 3.55 -11.24 4.32
N GLU A 183 3.74 -9.92 4.33
CA GLU A 183 3.31 -9.08 5.45
C GLU A 183 1.79 -9.13 5.68
N GLN A 184 1.02 -9.17 4.59
CA GLN A 184 -0.43 -9.30 4.65
C GLN A 184 -0.83 -10.66 5.26
N LEU A 185 -0.31 -11.76 4.73
CA LEU A 185 -0.61 -13.10 5.23
C LEU A 185 -0.11 -13.31 6.65
N LEU A 186 1.03 -12.72 7.02
CA LEU A 186 1.54 -12.76 8.39
C LEU A 186 0.56 -12.09 9.35
N SER A 187 0.03 -10.94 8.96
CA SER A 187 -0.98 -10.22 9.75
C SER A 187 -2.26 -11.07 9.91
N ASP A 188 -2.71 -11.73 8.84
CA ASP A 188 -3.86 -12.65 8.89
C ASP A 188 -3.60 -13.86 9.81
N VAL A 189 -2.42 -14.49 9.73
CA VAL A 189 -2.02 -15.63 10.59
C VAL A 189 -2.05 -15.22 12.06
N ILE A 190 -1.47 -14.07 12.41
CA ILE A 190 -1.39 -13.60 13.79
C ILE A 190 -2.78 -13.27 14.33
N CYS A 191 -3.64 -12.61 13.53
CA CYS A 191 -5.02 -12.35 13.90
C CYS A 191 -5.79 -13.63 14.29
N LEU A 192 -5.47 -14.76 13.66
CA LEU A 192 -6.16 -16.04 13.90
C LEU A 192 -5.51 -16.88 15.02
N GLU A 193 -4.18 -16.89 15.11
CA GLU A 193 -3.44 -17.69 16.11
C GLU A 193 -3.31 -16.98 17.45
N GLN A 194 -2.98 -15.69 17.44
CA GLN A 194 -2.72 -14.88 18.63
C GLN A 194 -3.41 -13.51 18.53
N PRO A 195 -4.76 -13.48 18.59
CA PRO A 195 -5.52 -12.24 18.46
C PRO A 195 -5.15 -11.20 19.53
N GLU A 196 -4.84 -11.65 20.75
CA GLU A 196 -4.40 -10.79 21.85
C GLU A 196 -3.12 -10.02 21.50
N LEU A 197 -2.19 -10.67 20.78
CA LEU A 197 -0.92 -10.05 20.39
C LEU A 197 -1.13 -8.95 19.33
N GLU A 198 -2.03 -9.18 18.36
CA GLU A 198 -2.36 -8.14 17.38
C GLU A 198 -3.16 -7.00 18.02
N GLN A 199 -4.03 -7.29 19.00
CA GLN A 199 -4.73 -6.25 19.76
C GLN A 199 -3.73 -5.39 20.55
N GLN A 200 -2.82 -6.01 21.31
CA GLN A 200 -1.76 -5.30 22.04
C GLN A 200 -0.92 -4.45 21.10
N ARG A 201 -0.57 -4.97 19.92
CA ARG A 201 0.16 -4.22 18.89
C ARG A 201 -0.61 -2.97 18.45
N ASN A 202 -1.89 -3.12 18.11
CA ASN A 202 -2.73 -2.01 17.65
C ASN A 202 -2.89 -0.94 18.74
N GLU A 203 -3.02 -1.35 20.00
CA GLU A 203 -3.06 -0.43 21.14
C GLU A 203 -1.72 0.30 21.32
N LEU A 204 -0.58 -0.40 21.30
CA LEU A 204 0.74 0.22 21.41
C LEU A 204 1.01 1.20 20.27
N ILE A 205 0.70 0.81 19.04
CA ILE A 205 0.82 1.67 17.87
C ILE A 205 0.01 2.95 18.06
N THR A 206 -1.24 2.84 18.52
CA THR A 206 -2.10 4.01 18.79
C THR A 206 -1.51 4.91 19.88
N ARG A 207 -0.94 4.33 20.95
CA ARG A 207 -0.26 5.10 22.01
C ARG A 207 0.99 5.82 21.51
N ILE A 208 1.88 5.13 20.78
CA ILE A 208 3.08 5.73 20.17
C ILE A 208 2.69 6.94 19.32
N ASN A 209 1.58 6.84 18.58
CA ASN A 209 1.06 7.95 17.78
C ASN A 209 0.65 9.15 18.61
N ASN A 210 -0.19 8.91 19.62
CA ASN A 210 -0.69 9.98 20.47
C ASN A 210 0.47 10.68 21.17
N ASP A 211 1.45 9.92 21.64
CA ASP A 211 2.66 10.45 22.27
C ASP A 211 3.51 11.27 21.27
N LYS A 212 3.72 10.79 20.03
CA LYS A 212 4.43 11.55 18.97
C LYS A 212 3.71 12.84 18.58
N ASN A 213 2.39 12.78 18.40
CA ASN A 213 1.57 13.96 18.10
C ASN A 213 1.58 14.96 19.26
N GLN A 214 1.56 14.48 20.50
CA GLN A 214 1.61 15.34 21.67
C GLN A 214 2.98 16.03 21.78
N LEU A 215 4.08 15.32 21.53
CA LEU A 215 5.42 15.93 21.45
C LEU A 215 5.49 17.02 20.39
N GLN A 216 5.00 16.74 19.18
CA GLN A 216 4.98 17.73 18.10
C GLN A 216 4.11 18.94 18.47
N SER A 217 2.96 18.73 19.12
CA SER A 217 2.10 19.83 19.56
C SER A 217 2.75 20.70 20.65
N ILE A 218 3.57 20.09 21.52
CA ILE A 218 4.37 20.80 22.53
C ILE A 218 5.46 21.61 21.85
N GLU A 219 6.15 21.03 20.87
CA GLU A 219 7.19 21.70 20.08
C GLU A 219 6.62 22.92 19.32
N ASP A 220 5.50 22.74 18.62
CA ASP A 220 4.79 23.82 17.92
C ASP A 220 4.32 24.91 18.88
N LYS A 221 3.82 24.53 20.06
CA LYS A 221 3.41 25.47 21.11
C LYS A 221 4.62 26.28 21.58
N VAL A 222 5.74 25.64 21.88
CA VAL A 222 6.99 26.30 22.30
C VAL A 222 7.47 27.26 21.22
N LEU A 223 7.50 26.84 19.95
CA LEU A 223 7.90 27.69 18.82
C LEU A 223 6.99 28.92 18.67
N ARG A 224 5.67 28.74 18.81
CA ARG A 224 4.71 29.85 18.75
C ARG A 224 4.92 30.86 19.87
N ILE A 225 5.14 30.38 21.09
CA ILE A 225 5.34 31.27 22.23
C ILE A 225 6.68 32.01 22.06
N LEU A 226 7.77 31.33 21.70
CA LEU A 226 9.07 31.96 21.44
C LEU A 226 9.01 32.99 20.30
N TYR A 227 8.20 32.74 19.28
CA TYR A 227 7.99 33.68 18.17
C TYR A 227 7.16 34.90 18.58
N ALA A 228 6.17 34.73 19.46
CA ALA A 228 5.30 35.79 19.95
C ALA A 228 5.96 36.68 21.01
N SER A 229 7.01 36.19 21.68
CA SER A 229 7.76 36.96 22.67
C SER A 229 8.67 37.99 22.02
N GLU A 230 8.25 39.26 22.01
CA GLU A 230 9.09 40.40 21.62
C GLU A 230 9.70 41.05 22.88
N GLY A 231 11.03 41.19 22.95
CA GLY A 231 11.74 41.85 24.05
C GLY A 231 12.73 40.95 24.80
N ASN A 232 13.03 41.27 26.07
CA ASN A 232 13.95 40.47 26.89
C ASN A 232 13.22 39.24 27.46
N ILE A 233 13.46 38.09 26.82
CA ILE A 233 12.87 36.78 27.13
C ILE A 233 13.06 36.37 28.60
N LEU A 234 14.10 36.89 29.26
CA LEU A 234 14.41 36.58 30.66
C LEU A 234 13.49 37.26 31.68
N ASP A 235 12.73 38.28 31.26
CA ASP A 235 11.83 39.03 32.14
C ASP A 235 10.38 38.49 32.09
N ASP A 236 10.08 37.56 31.18
CA ASP A 236 8.78 36.93 31.04
C ASP A 236 8.71 35.63 31.88
N GLU A 237 8.34 35.79 33.16
CA GLU A 237 8.23 34.68 34.11
C GLU A 237 7.21 33.63 33.65
N ALA A 238 6.10 34.06 33.02
CA ALA A 238 5.08 33.16 32.49
C ALA A 238 5.59 32.31 31.31
N LEU A 239 6.44 32.89 30.47
CA LEU A 239 7.14 32.17 29.40
C LEU A 239 8.07 31.10 29.97
N ILE A 240 8.88 31.44 30.97
CA ILE A 240 9.84 30.53 31.60
C ILE A 240 9.10 29.35 32.25
N ASP A 241 8.00 29.61 32.95
CA ASP A 241 7.20 28.56 33.58
C ASP A 241 6.57 27.64 32.54
N THR A 242 6.01 28.19 31.46
CA THR A 242 5.39 27.39 30.38
C THR A 242 6.45 26.55 29.64
N LEU A 243 7.67 27.07 29.46
CA LEU A 243 8.79 26.33 28.87
C LEU A 243 9.28 25.21 29.78
N ASN A 244 9.38 25.44 31.09
CA ASN A 244 9.74 24.41 32.05
C ASN A 244 8.69 23.30 32.12
N GLU A 245 7.40 23.64 32.16
CA GLU A 245 6.30 22.66 32.13
C GLU A 245 6.32 21.86 30.81
N SER A 246 6.53 22.53 29.67
CA SER A 246 6.63 21.88 28.35
C SER A 246 7.84 20.94 28.27
N LYS A 247 8.96 21.31 28.89
CA LYS A 247 10.17 20.48 28.96
C LYS A 247 9.97 19.24 29.83
N GLU A 248 9.36 19.39 31.01
CA GLU A 248 9.08 18.26 31.90
C GLU A 248 8.10 17.28 31.25
N THR A 249 6.99 17.79 30.69
CA THR A 249 6.01 16.96 29.98
C THR A 249 6.61 16.26 28.76
N ALA A 250 7.39 16.95 27.94
CA ALA A 250 8.11 16.34 26.83
C ALA A 250 9.11 15.25 27.29
N GLY A 251 9.81 15.47 28.40
CA GLY A 251 10.72 14.47 28.99
C GLY A 251 9.99 13.20 29.44
N VAL A 252 8.83 13.34 30.08
CA VAL A 252 7.99 12.20 30.50
C VAL A 252 7.42 11.45 29.31
N ILE A 253 6.99 12.15 28.25
CA ILE A 253 6.48 11.50 27.04
C ILE A 253 7.61 10.78 26.30
N ALA A 254 8.80 11.39 26.20
CA ALA A 254 9.96 10.79 25.56
C ALA A 254 10.42 9.49 26.27
N SER A 255 10.43 9.46 27.61
CA SER A 255 10.76 8.24 28.35
C SER A 255 9.73 7.13 28.14
N ARG A 256 8.43 7.47 28.19
CA ARG A 256 7.34 6.52 27.90
C ARG A 256 7.42 5.97 26.47
N LEU A 257 7.78 6.82 25.51
CA LEU A 257 7.90 6.44 24.11
C LEU A 257 9.01 5.40 23.92
N LEU A 258 10.15 5.55 24.61
CA LEU A 258 11.22 4.54 24.60
C LEU A 258 10.76 3.18 25.15
N GLU A 259 10.00 3.16 26.24
CA GLU A 259 9.44 1.92 26.80
C GLU A 259 8.45 1.26 25.83
N THR A 260 7.62 2.07 25.18
CA THR A 260 6.58 1.62 24.25
C THR A 260 7.19 1.07 22.95
N GLU A 261 8.26 1.70 22.43
CA GLU A 261 9.01 1.21 21.27
C GLU A 261 9.78 -0.09 21.59
N ALA A 262 10.31 -0.24 22.82
CA ALA A 262 10.89 -1.51 23.26
C ALA A 262 9.84 -2.64 23.34
N ALA A 263 8.63 -2.33 23.81
CA ALA A 263 7.51 -3.27 23.80
C ALA A 263 7.09 -3.65 22.37
N GLU A 264 7.05 -2.69 21.44
CA GLU A 264 6.78 -2.95 20.02
C GLU A 264 7.81 -3.92 19.42
N ALA A 265 9.10 -3.72 19.71
CA ALA A 265 10.17 -4.60 19.25
C ALA A 265 9.97 -6.04 19.75
N ASN A 266 9.59 -6.22 21.02
CA ASN A 266 9.29 -7.53 21.59
C ASN A 266 8.09 -8.20 20.91
N ILE A 267 7.03 -7.44 20.60
CA ILE A 267 5.90 -7.93 19.82
C ILE A 267 6.36 -8.35 18.43
N SER A 268 7.20 -7.54 17.76
CA SER A 268 7.72 -7.86 16.44
C SER A 268 8.47 -9.19 16.41
N VAL A 269 9.32 -9.45 17.42
CA VAL A 269 10.02 -10.74 17.59
C VAL A 269 9.05 -11.91 17.75
N ALA A 270 7.94 -11.71 18.46
CA ALA A 270 6.91 -12.75 18.60
C ALA A 270 6.14 -13.01 17.29
N ARG A 271 5.86 -11.95 16.49
CA ARG A 271 5.26 -12.06 15.15
C ARG A 271 6.14 -12.84 14.19
N GLU A 272 7.45 -12.59 14.24
CA GLU A 272 8.44 -13.20 13.35
C GLU A 272 8.43 -14.73 13.42
N LYS A 273 8.02 -15.31 14.55
CA LYS A 273 7.91 -16.77 14.70
C LYS A 273 6.91 -17.41 13.73
N TYR A 274 5.91 -16.66 13.26
CA TYR A 274 4.91 -17.11 12.29
C TYR A 274 5.26 -16.76 10.83
N HIS A 275 6.35 -16.02 10.61
CA HIS A 275 6.77 -15.54 9.28
C HIS A 275 6.86 -16.68 8.27
N LEU A 276 7.37 -17.85 8.67
CA LEU A 276 7.51 -19.02 7.79
C LEU A 276 6.19 -19.46 7.15
N VAL A 277 5.07 -19.35 7.88
CA VAL A 277 3.74 -19.71 7.36
C VAL A 277 3.29 -18.69 6.31
N ALA A 278 3.57 -17.41 6.53
CA ALA A 278 3.26 -16.34 5.59
C ALA A 278 4.11 -16.44 4.31
N THR A 279 5.42 -16.67 4.43
CA THR A 279 6.32 -16.95 3.30
C THR A 279 5.83 -18.14 2.49
N ARG A 280 5.44 -19.23 3.17
CA ARG A 280 4.85 -20.39 2.48
C ARG A 280 3.58 -20.02 1.73
N GLY A 281 2.66 -19.29 2.37
CA GLY A 281 1.42 -18.83 1.74
C GLY A 281 1.68 -17.96 0.50
N SER A 282 2.61 -17.01 0.59
CA SER A 282 2.99 -16.14 -0.54
C SER A 282 3.54 -16.95 -1.71
N VAL A 283 4.49 -17.85 -1.44
CA VAL A 283 5.04 -18.78 -2.45
C VAL A 283 3.93 -19.57 -3.15
N LEU A 284 3.00 -20.14 -2.38
CA LEU A 284 1.89 -20.92 -2.93
C LEU A 284 0.98 -20.05 -3.82
N TYR A 285 0.63 -18.84 -3.37
CA TYR A 285 -0.22 -17.93 -4.14
C TYR A 285 0.41 -17.55 -5.48
N PHE A 286 1.69 -17.19 -5.52
CA PHE A 286 2.33 -16.79 -6.77
C PHE A 286 2.43 -17.95 -7.77
N VAL A 287 2.61 -19.19 -7.30
CA VAL A 287 2.53 -20.36 -8.19
C VAL A 287 1.13 -20.53 -8.74
N VAL A 288 0.10 -20.34 -7.92
CA VAL A 288 -1.31 -20.41 -8.36
C VAL A 288 -1.64 -19.30 -9.35
N ALA A 289 -1.17 -18.07 -9.11
CA ALA A 289 -1.37 -16.94 -10.01
C ALA A 289 -0.70 -17.15 -11.38
N GLN A 290 0.47 -17.81 -11.42
CA GLN A 290 1.18 -18.16 -12.65
C GLN A 290 0.50 -19.25 -13.49
N LEU A 291 -0.51 -19.96 -12.94
CA LEU A 291 -1.24 -20.97 -13.73
C LEU A 291 -1.99 -20.36 -14.91
N ALA A 292 -2.34 -19.08 -14.84
CA ALA A 292 -2.97 -18.35 -15.93
C ALA A 292 -2.09 -18.28 -17.19
N ASP A 293 -0.76 -18.39 -17.05
CA ASP A 293 0.19 -18.43 -18.17
C ASP A 293 0.14 -19.77 -18.93
N ILE A 294 -0.28 -20.85 -18.25
CA ILE A 294 -0.46 -22.18 -18.87
C ILE A 294 -1.78 -22.23 -19.63
N ASP A 295 -2.86 -21.80 -18.97
CA ASP A 295 -4.19 -21.75 -19.55
C ASP A 295 -4.94 -20.55 -18.97
N PRO A 296 -5.45 -19.61 -19.81
CA PRO A 296 -6.19 -18.45 -19.33
C PRO A 296 -7.42 -18.79 -18.46
N MET A 297 -7.92 -20.03 -18.50
CA MET A 297 -8.99 -20.49 -17.61
C MET A 297 -8.57 -20.60 -16.14
N TYR A 298 -7.27 -20.70 -15.84
CA TYR A 298 -6.74 -20.91 -14.49
C TYR A 298 -6.51 -19.61 -13.74
N GLN A 299 -7.58 -18.83 -13.59
CA GLN A 299 -7.55 -17.57 -12.86
C GLN A 299 -8.13 -17.75 -11.45
N PHE A 300 -7.28 -17.51 -10.46
CA PHE A 300 -7.68 -17.51 -9.06
C PHE A 300 -7.43 -16.13 -8.46
N SER A 301 -8.45 -15.57 -7.81
CA SER A 301 -8.31 -14.27 -7.14
C SER A 301 -7.57 -14.42 -5.82
N LEU A 302 -6.82 -13.38 -5.44
CA LEU A 302 -6.20 -13.28 -4.12
C LEU A 302 -7.23 -13.42 -2.99
N LYS A 303 -8.44 -12.87 -3.18
CA LYS A 303 -9.55 -13.00 -2.23
C LYS A 303 -9.92 -14.46 -1.98
N TYR A 304 -10.05 -15.26 -3.05
CA TYR A 304 -10.35 -16.69 -2.91
C TYR A 304 -9.20 -17.43 -2.22
N PHE A 305 -7.95 -17.12 -2.58
CA PHE A 305 -6.78 -17.71 -1.93
C PHE A 305 -6.76 -17.42 -0.41
N ASN A 306 -6.95 -16.16 -0.01
CA ASN A 306 -6.99 -15.77 1.41
C ASN A 306 -8.11 -16.48 2.18
N GLN A 307 -9.27 -16.70 1.55
CA GLN A 307 -10.35 -17.48 2.16
C GLN A 307 -9.94 -18.93 2.44
N VAL A 308 -9.27 -19.59 1.48
CA VAL A 308 -8.76 -20.97 1.67
C VAL A 308 -7.68 -20.98 2.76
N PHE A 309 -6.73 -20.06 2.70
CA PHE A 309 -5.62 -19.94 3.64
C PHE A 309 -6.12 -19.73 5.09
N ASN A 310 -7.00 -18.73 5.31
CA ASN A 310 -7.55 -18.40 6.63
C ASN A 310 -8.47 -19.50 7.16
N LYS A 311 -9.20 -20.19 6.27
CA LYS A 311 -9.99 -21.36 6.65
C LYS A 311 -9.10 -22.47 7.19
N VAL A 312 -7.99 -22.78 6.53
CA VAL A 312 -7.08 -23.84 6.99
C VAL A 312 -6.50 -23.50 8.37
N ILE A 313 -6.04 -22.27 8.57
CA ILE A 313 -5.48 -21.84 9.86
C ILE A 313 -6.51 -22.04 10.98
N SER A 314 -7.76 -21.62 10.76
CA SER A 314 -8.82 -21.73 11.77
C SER A 314 -9.32 -23.15 12.04
N THR A 315 -9.31 -24.06 11.06
CA THR A 315 -9.86 -25.42 11.22
C THR A 315 -8.85 -26.48 11.63
N THR A 316 -7.55 -26.22 11.44
CA THR A 316 -6.50 -27.22 11.68
C THR A 316 -6.24 -27.40 13.17
N GLU A 317 -5.88 -28.63 13.57
CA GLU A 317 -5.59 -28.98 14.96
C GLU A 317 -4.52 -28.07 15.59
N LYS A 318 -4.83 -27.54 16.78
CA LYS A 318 -3.90 -26.72 17.55
C LYS A 318 -2.94 -27.61 18.33
N ALA A 319 -1.66 -27.27 18.33
CA ALA A 319 -0.63 -27.95 19.11
C ALA A 319 -0.02 -26.96 20.12
N GLU A 320 0.37 -27.45 21.31
CA GLU A 320 0.99 -26.63 22.35
C GLU A 320 2.41 -26.19 21.97
N ASP A 321 3.17 -27.06 21.30
CA ASP A 321 4.47 -26.71 20.75
C ASP A 321 4.32 -25.94 19.43
N LEU A 322 4.84 -24.71 19.43
CA LEU A 322 4.84 -23.83 18.26
C LEU A 322 5.54 -24.48 17.06
N ALA A 323 6.65 -25.18 17.26
CA ALA A 323 7.37 -25.81 16.14
C ALA A 323 6.51 -26.88 15.45
N VAL A 324 5.81 -27.69 16.24
CA VAL A 324 4.86 -28.69 15.76
C VAL A 324 3.66 -28.02 15.08
N ARG A 325 3.09 -26.97 15.69
CA ARG A 325 1.97 -26.20 15.11
C ARG A 325 2.33 -25.62 13.74
N LEU A 326 3.51 -25.00 13.62
CA LEU A 326 3.98 -24.43 12.35
C LEU A 326 4.13 -25.51 11.27
N GLN A 327 4.69 -26.67 11.60
CA GLN A 327 4.81 -27.78 10.64
C GLN A 327 3.45 -28.31 10.18
N ILE A 328 2.49 -28.45 11.09
CA ILE A 328 1.13 -28.86 10.75
C ILE A 328 0.50 -27.84 9.79
N LEU A 329 0.59 -26.53 10.11
CA LEU A 329 0.07 -25.46 9.26
C LEU A 329 0.70 -25.49 7.86
N LEU A 330 2.02 -25.62 7.76
CA LEU A 330 2.71 -25.66 6.46
C LEU A 330 2.21 -26.83 5.58
N ASN A 331 2.02 -28.01 6.17
CA ASN A 331 1.55 -29.19 5.45
C ASN A 331 0.08 -29.05 5.03
N GLU A 332 -0.79 -28.68 5.96
CA GLU A 332 -2.23 -28.54 5.71
C GLU A 332 -2.54 -27.42 4.73
N ILE A 333 -1.85 -26.27 4.81
CA ILE A 333 -2.02 -25.18 3.85
C ILE A 333 -1.60 -25.62 2.46
N THR A 334 -0.44 -26.29 2.35
CA THR A 334 0.05 -26.80 1.05
C THR A 334 -0.94 -27.79 0.45
N LEU A 335 -1.45 -28.73 1.26
CA LEU A 335 -2.42 -29.73 0.83
C LEU A 335 -3.77 -29.11 0.44
N ALA A 336 -4.28 -28.18 1.24
CA ALA A 336 -5.54 -27.51 0.98
C ALA A 336 -5.48 -26.65 -0.29
N VAL A 337 -4.40 -25.89 -0.50
CA VAL A 337 -4.21 -25.12 -1.75
C VAL A 337 -4.13 -26.07 -2.94
N TYR A 338 -3.33 -27.13 -2.84
CA TYR A 338 -3.19 -28.11 -3.92
C TYR A 338 -4.53 -28.77 -4.26
N THR A 339 -5.27 -29.25 -3.26
CA THR A 339 -6.56 -29.95 -3.47
C THR A 339 -7.64 -29.04 -4.01
N ASN A 340 -7.73 -27.78 -3.55
CA ASN A 340 -8.73 -26.84 -4.07
C ASN A 340 -8.41 -26.42 -5.51
N VAL A 341 -7.15 -26.11 -5.82
CA VAL A 341 -6.75 -25.67 -7.16
C VAL A 341 -6.80 -26.83 -8.15
N SER A 342 -6.28 -28.01 -7.80
CA SER A 342 -6.25 -29.19 -8.69
C SER A 342 -7.63 -29.66 -9.14
N ARG A 343 -8.71 -29.38 -8.38
CA ARG A 343 -10.09 -29.65 -8.81
C ARG A 343 -10.50 -28.85 -10.04
N GLY A 344 -9.93 -27.65 -10.22
CA GLY A 344 -10.19 -26.79 -11.39
C GLY A 344 -9.23 -27.03 -12.56
N LEU A 345 -8.20 -27.87 -12.39
CA LEU A 345 -7.20 -28.13 -13.42
C LEU A 345 -7.54 -29.36 -14.28
N PHE A 346 -7.17 -29.30 -15.56
CA PHE A 346 -7.18 -30.49 -16.41
C PHE A 346 -6.14 -31.50 -15.91
N GLU A 347 -6.43 -32.80 -16.06
CA GLU A 347 -5.57 -33.88 -15.56
C GLU A 347 -4.12 -33.75 -16.05
N ARG A 348 -3.93 -33.37 -17.33
CA ARG A 348 -2.61 -33.15 -17.94
C ARG A 348 -1.77 -32.06 -17.26
N HIS A 349 -2.40 -31.08 -16.61
CA HIS A 349 -1.72 -29.95 -15.98
C HIS A 349 -1.51 -30.15 -14.47
N LYS A 350 -2.14 -31.15 -13.85
CA LYS A 350 -1.99 -31.42 -12.41
C LYS A 350 -0.55 -31.75 -12.03
N LEU A 351 0.13 -32.58 -12.83
CA LEU A 351 1.53 -32.94 -12.58
C LEU A 351 2.45 -31.71 -12.69
N ILE A 352 2.21 -30.84 -13.68
CA ILE A 352 2.96 -29.59 -13.84
C ILE A 352 2.76 -28.72 -12.60
N PHE A 353 1.52 -28.57 -12.13
CA PHE A 353 1.22 -27.81 -10.92
C PHE A 353 1.89 -28.40 -9.67
N SER A 354 1.82 -29.72 -9.45
CA SER A 354 2.52 -30.39 -8.35
C SER A 354 4.03 -30.14 -8.41
N PHE A 355 4.61 -30.24 -9.60
CA PHE A 355 6.04 -30.01 -9.81
C PHE A 355 6.42 -28.55 -9.52
N MET A 356 5.67 -27.58 -10.04
CA MET A 356 5.91 -26.15 -9.80
C MET A 356 5.80 -25.79 -8.32
N LEU A 357 4.79 -26.31 -7.61
CA LEU A 357 4.64 -26.13 -6.17
C LEU A 357 5.86 -26.63 -5.40
N CYS A 358 6.24 -27.89 -5.60
CA CYS A 358 7.39 -28.50 -4.93
C CYS A 358 8.70 -27.76 -5.26
N ALA A 359 8.92 -27.44 -6.53
CA ALA A 359 10.10 -26.74 -6.98
C ALA A 359 10.20 -25.34 -6.36
N ARG A 360 9.09 -24.58 -6.31
CA ARG A 360 9.09 -23.24 -5.72
C ARG A 360 9.32 -23.27 -4.22
N ILE A 361 8.72 -24.23 -3.52
CA ILE A 361 8.96 -24.46 -2.09
C ILE A 361 10.45 -24.78 -1.82
N TYR A 362 11.07 -25.63 -2.63
CA TYR A 362 12.48 -26.00 -2.46
C TYR A 362 13.46 -24.91 -2.92
N LYS A 363 13.08 -24.08 -3.90
CA LYS A 363 13.84 -22.87 -4.25
C LYS A 363 13.85 -21.89 -3.08
N GLU A 364 12.70 -21.67 -2.46
CA GLU A 364 12.59 -20.78 -1.30
C GLU A 364 13.42 -21.29 -0.11
N ALA A 365 13.42 -22.61 0.12
CA ALA A 365 14.25 -23.23 1.14
C ALA A 365 15.76 -23.25 0.80
N GLY A 366 16.17 -22.75 -0.37
CA GLY A 366 17.56 -22.77 -0.83
C GLY A 366 18.11 -24.16 -1.18
N ILE A 367 17.24 -25.17 -1.28
CA ILE A 367 17.62 -26.55 -1.65
C ILE A 367 17.88 -26.64 -3.15
N ILE A 368 17.11 -25.90 -3.95
CA ILE A 368 17.30 -25.78 -5.41
C ILE A 368 17.93 -24.42 -5.71
N ASN A 369 19.16 -24.43 -6.19
CA ASN A 369 19.84 -23.23 -6.64
C ASN A 369 19.37 -22.80 -8.03
N GLU A 370 19.53 -21.52 -8.36
CA GLU A 370 19.13 -20.98 -9.67
C GLU A 370 19.83 -21.70 -10.84
N LEU A 371 21.08 -22.11 -10.67
CA LEU A 371 21.81 -22.87 -11.69
C LEU A 371 21.19 -24.24 -11.94
N GLN A 372 20.81 -24.96 -10.89
CA GLN A 372 20.14 -26.27 -11.00
C GLN A 372 18.75 -26.12 -11.64
N TRP A 373 18.03 -25.07 -11.25
CA TRP A 373 16.74 -24.74 -11.85
C TRP A 373 16.86 -24.44 -13.35
N ASN A 374 17.81 -23.59 -13.73
CA ASN A 374 18.06 -23.24 -15.12
C ASN A 374 18.56 -24.42 -15.96
N PHE A 375 19.31 -25.34 -15.36
CA PHE A 375 19.72 -26.57 -16.04
C PHE A 375 18.52 -27.47 -16.34
N LEU A 376 17.57 -27.60 -15.40
CA LEU A 376 16.39 -28.44 -15.59
C LEU A 376 15.41 -27.87 -16.64
N LEU A 377 15.34 -26.54 -16.76
CA LEU A 377 14.45 -25.87 -17.72
C LEU A 377 15.01 -25.82 -19.15
N ARG A 378 16.29 -26.12 -19.34
CA ARG A 378 16.96 -26.21 -20.64
C ARG A 378 16.97 -27.64 -21.12
#